data_AF-A0A3S4JC99-F1
#
_entry.id   AF-A0A3S4JC99-F1
#
_cell.length_a   1.000
_cell.length_b   1.000
_cell.length_c   1.000
_cell.angle_alpha   90.00
_cell.angle_beta   90.00
_cell.angle_gamma   90.00
#
_symmetry.space_group_name_H-M   'P 1'
#
loop_
_entity.id
_entity.type
_entity.pdbx_description
1 polymer ?
#
loop_
_entity_poly.entity_id
_entity_poly.type
_entity_poly.pdbx_seq_one_letter_code
_entity_poly.pdbx_strand_id
1 'polypeptide(L)'
;MQALLNDAPALGDYLDDDSREHFAGLCKLLDAAGIAYTVNQRLVRGLDYYNRTVFEWVTNSLGSQGTVCAGGRYDGLVEQLGGRATPAVGFAMGLERLVLLVQAVNPEFIASPVVDIYLVAAGAQTQSAAMTLAERLRDEMPGVKLMTNHGGGNFKKQFARADKWGARIALVLGESEVADGTVVVKDLRSGEQTAVAQDSVAAHLRTLLG
;
A
#
# COMPACT_ATOMS: atom_id res chain seq x y z
N MET A 1 -15.68 28.74 26.61
CA MET A 1 -16.33 28.10 25.45
C MET A 1 -17.10 26.83 25.85
N GLN A 2 -16.45 25.82 26.47
CA GLN A 2 -17.10 24.56 26.86
C GLN A 2 -18.32 24.72 27.79
N ALA A 3 -18.28 25.69 28.72
CA ALA A 3 -19.37 25.93 29.66
C ALA A 3 -20.64 26.52 29.01
N LEU A 4 -20.50 27.30 27.93
CA LEU A 4 -21.63 27.86 27.17
C LEU A 4 -22.33 26.80 26.30
N LEU A 5 -21.63 25.72 25.95
CA LEU A 5 -22.18 24.62 25.14
C LEU A 5 -23.01 23.62 25.96
N ASN A 6 -22.98 23.70 27.30
CA ASN A 6 -23.78 22.83 28.15
C ASN A 6 -25.24 23.32 28.29
N ASP A 7 -25.49 24.61 28.08
CA ASP A 7 -26.83 25.21 28.11
C ASP A 7 -27.49 25.28 26.72
N ALA A 8 -26.81 24.81 25.67
CA ALA A 8 -27.36 24.76 24.32
C ALA A 8 -28.35 23.57 24.18
N PRO A 9 -29.46 23.74 23.45
CA PRO A 9 -30.42 22.66 23.20
C PRO A 9 -29.73 21.44 22.58
N ALA A 10 -30.05 20.25 23.07
CA ALA A 10 -29.52 19.02 22.52
C ALA A 10 -30.16 18.76 21.14
N LEU A 11 -29.33 18.57 20.11
CA LEU A 11 -29.82 18.38 18.73
C LEU A 11 -30.82 17.21 18.63
N GLY A 12 -30.62 16.15 19.41
CA GLY A 12 -31.50 14.99 19.47
C GLY A 12 -32.97 15.32 19.79
N ASP A 13 -33.22 16.38 20.56
CA ASP A 13 -34.56 16.81 20.96
C ASP A 13 -35.33 17.47 19.80
N TYR A 14 -34.62 17.91 18.76
CA TYR A 14 -35.16 18.65 17.62
C TYR A 14 -35.12 17.86 16.31
N LEU A 15 -34.70 16.60 16.33
CA LEU A 15 -34.84 15.73 15.17
C LEU A 15 -36.33 15.62 14.80
N ASP A 16 -36.63 15.50 13.51
CA ASP A 16 -37.96 15.10 13.06
C ASP A 16 -38.17 13.58 13.24
N ASP A 17 -39.42 13.12 13.16
CA ASP A 17 -39.75 11.71 13.39
C ASP A 17 -39.16 10.79 12.31
N ASP A 18 -39.10 11.22 11.05
CA ASP A 18 -38.47 10.45 9.96
C ASP A 18 -36.97 10.28 10.22
N SER A 19 -36.29 11.33 10.69
CA SER A 19 -34.87 11.28 11.05
C SER A 19 -34.62 10.39 12.26
N ARG A 20 -35.51 10.39 13.26
CA ARG A 20 -35.44 9.47 14.40
C ARG A 20 -35.59 8.01 13.96
N GLU A 21 -36.58 7.71 13.13
CA GLU A 21 -36.82 6.36 12.61
C GLU A 21 -35.64 5.90 11.75
N HIS A 22 -35.14 6.76 10.85
CA HIS A 22 -33.97 6.47 10.02
C HIS A 22 -32.72 6.17 10.87
N PHE A 23 -32.46 6.95 11.93
CA PHE A 23 -31.32 6.73 12.82
C PHE A 23 -31.47 5.45 13.65
N ALA A 24 -32.66 5.18 14.20
CA ALA A 24 -32.93 3.95 14.93
C ALA A 24 -32.77 2.70 14.03
N GLY A 25 -33.21 2.78 12.76
CA GLY A 25 -32.99 1.75 11.76
C GLY A 25 -31.51 1.51 11.48
N LEU A 26 -30.70 2.57 11.34
CA LEU A 26 -29.25 2.47 11.18
C LEU A 26 -28.59 1.79 12.39
N CYS A 27 -28.93 2.21 13.61
CA CYS A 27 -28.41 1.60 14.83
C CYS A 27 -28.71 0.09 14.91
N LYS A 28 -29.96 -0.31 14.62
CA LYS A 28 -30.37 -1.71 14.60
C LYS A 28 -29.56 -2.54 13.58
N LEU A 29 -29.24 -1.97 12.42
CA LEU A 29 -28.40 -2.62 11.41
C LEU A 29 -26.96 -2.79 11.88
N LEU A 30 -26.40 -1.77 12.54
CA LEU A 30 -25.04 -1.84 13.12
C LEU A 30 -24.97 -2.89 14.23
N ASP A 31 -25.97 -2.93 15.12
CA ASP A 31 -26.09 -3.94 16.18
C ASP A 31 -26.17 -5.36 15.61
N ALA A 32 -27.02 -5.55 14.59
CA ALA A 32 -27.16 -6.85 13.92
C ALA A 32 -25.88 -7.29 13.21
N ALA A 33 -25.06 -6.35 12.73
CA ALA A 33 -23.76 -6.60 12.11
C ALA A 33 -22.61 -6.75 13.13
N GLY A 34 -22.85 -6.50 14.42
CA GLY A 34 -21.81 -6.52 15.46
C GLY A 34 -20.82 -5.36 15.37
N ILE A 35 -21.20 -4.24 14.76
CA ILE A 35 -20.36 -3.05 14.61
C ILE A 35 -20.58 -2.13 15.82
N ALA A 36 -19.61 -2.08 16.72
CA ALA A 36 -19.66 -1.20 17.88
C ALA A 36 -19.57 0.28 17.47
N TYR A 37 -20.42 1.12 18.08
CA TYR A 37 -20.44 2.56 17.85
C TYR A 37 -20.75 3.33 19.14
N THR A 38 -20.45 4.63 19.13
CA THR A 38 -20.81 5.55 20.22
C THR A 38 -21.61 6.70 19.63
N VAL A 39 -22.82 6.94 20.16
CA VAL A 39 -23.64 8.10 19.76
C VAL A 39 -23.07 9.36 20.38
N ASN A 40 -22.58 10.28 19.54
CA ASN A 40 -22.11 11.59 19.97
C ASN A 40 -23.09 12.68 19.49
N GLN A 41 -23.94 13.17 20.40
CA GLN A 41 -24.92 14.24 20.13
C GLN A 41 -24.29 15.59 19.75
N ARG A 42 -22.97 15.74 19.91
CA ARG A 42 -22.20 16.94 19.55
C ARG A 42 -21.44 16.78 18.24
N LEU A 43 -21.57 15.64 17.57
CA LEU A 43 -20.89 15.40 16.30
C LEU A 43 -21.58 16.19 15.19
N VAL A 44 -20.92 17.25 14.74
CA VAL A 44 -21.27 18.00 13.53
C VAL A 44 -20.06 18.03 12.61
N ARG A 45 -20.30 18.01 11.31
CA ARG A 45 -19.23 18.06 10.30
C ARG A 45 -18.99 19.51 9.88
N GLY A 46 -17.78 19.82 9.46
CA GLY A 46 -17.42 21.18 9.02
C GLY A 46 -17.93 21.58 7.64
N LEU A 47 -18.85 20.82 7.05
CA LEU A 47 -19.45 21.07 5.74
C LEU A 47 -20.97 21.05 5.88
N ASP A 48 -21.65 22.07 5.35
CA ASP A 48 -23.05 22.32 5.65
C ASP A 48 -24.04 21.49 4.81
N TYR A 49 -23.56 20.65 3.89
CA TYR A 49 -24.40 19.87 3.00
C TYR A 49 -24.96 18.58 3.63
N TYR A 50 -24.55 18.23 4.85
CA TYR A 50 -24.97 16.98 5.49
C TYR A 50 -26.39 17.07 6.05
N ASN A 51 -27.12 15.96 5.94
CA ASN A 51 -28.41 15.75 6.58
C ASN A 51 -28.47 14.35 7.21
N ARG A 52 -29.37 14.15 8.18
CA ARG A 52 -29.58 12.86 8.88
C ARG A 52 -28.28 12.26 9.43
N THR A 53 -27.75 11.22 8.79
CA THR A 53 -26.59 10.46 9.26
C THR A 53 -25.30 11.25 9.11
N VAL A 54 -24.55 11.38 10.20
CA VAL A 54 -23.14 11.81 10.21
C VAL A 54 -22.34 10.82 11.05
N PHE A 55 -21.10 10.52 10.64
CA PHE A 55 -20.25 9.58 11.36
C PHE A 55 -18.76 9.88 11.17
N GLU A 56 -17.97 9.38 12.13
CA GLU A 56 -16.51 9.45 12.13
C GLU A 56 -15.91 8.13 12.65
N TRP A 57 -14.82 7.70 12.02
CA TRP A 57 -13.92 6.68 12.53
C TRP A 57 -12.70 7.36 13.13
N VAL A 58 -12.52 7.16 14.43
CA VAL A 58 -11.50 7.85 15.23
C VAL A 58 -10.45 6.87 15.75
N THR A 59 -9.21 7.35 15.92
CA THR A 59 -8.11 6.65 16.57
C THR A 59 -7.52 7.49 17.68
N ASN A 60 -7.07 6.82 18.74
CA ASN A 60 -6.32 7.44 19.83
C ASN A 60 -4.80 7.37 19.61
N SER A 61 -4.35 6.70 18.55
CA SER A 61 -2.92 6.42 18.30
C SER A 61 -2.16 7.58 17.66
N LEU A 62 -2.84 8.60 17.10
CA LEU A 62 -2.23 9.67 16.29
C LEU A 62 -2.30 11.07 16.93
N GLY A 63 -2.61 11.19 18.21
CA GLY A 63 -2.65 12.48 18.92
C GLY A 63 -3.92 13.32 18.65
N SER A 64 -3.78 14.64 18.50
CA SER A 64 -4.90 15.61 18.57
C SER A 64 -5.84 15.66 17.35
N GLN A 65 -5.54 14.92 16.28
CA GLN A 65 -6.37 14.79 15.09
C GLN A 65 -6.76 13.31 14.91
N GLY A 66 -7.70 12.84 15.72
CA GLY A 66 -8.06 11.42 15.82
C GLY A 66 -8.89 10.87 14.65
N THR A 67 -9.58 11.70 13.87
CA THR A 67 -10.49 11.21 12.82
C THR A 67 -9.72 10.75 11.57
N VAL A 68 -9.86 9.48 11.19
CA VAL A 68 -9.20 8.87 10.02
C VAL A 68 -10.12 8.87 8.80
N CYS A 69 -11.39 8.55 9.01
CA CYS A 69 -12.43 8.50 8.00
C CYS A 69 -13.69 9.19 8.54
N ALA A 70 -14.38 9.97 7.71
CA ALA A 70 -15.58 10.67 8.12
C ALA A 70 -16.54 10.87 6.95
N GLY A 71 -17.83 10.75 7.22
CA GLY A 71 -18.86 10.82 6.19
C GLY A 71 -20.23 11.17 6.73
N GLY A 72 -21.21 10.98 5.88
CA GLY A 72 -22.61 11.26 6.17
C GLY A 72 -23.48 11.29 4.92
N ARG A 73 -24.77 11.52 5.13
CA ARG A 73 -25.79 11.64 4.08
C ARG A 73 -25.93 13.10 3.64
N TYR A 74 -26.20 13.33 2.36
CA TYR A 74 -26.22 14.66 1.73
C TYR A 74 -27.23 14.75 0.56
N ASP A 75 -28.48 14.40 0.82
CA ASP A 75 -29.52 14.23 -0.20
C ASP A 75 -29.80 15.48 -1.04
N GLY A 76 -29.72 16.66 -0.42
CA GLY A 76 -30.00 17.94 -1.09
C GLY A 76 -28.88 18.40 -2.04
N LEU A 77 -27.69 17.81 -1.94
CA LEU A 77 -26.51 18.33 -2.64
C LEU A 77 -26.66 18.25 -4.17
N VAL A 78 -27.27 17.18 -4.69
CA VAL A 78 -27.45 16.98 -6.14
C VAL A 78 -28.37 18.06 -6.72
N GLU A 79 -29.47 18.37 -6.03
CA GLU A 79 -30.43 19.41 -6.44
C GLU A 79 -29.82 20.80 -6.31
N GLN A 80 -29.09 21.07 -5.22
CA GLN A 80 -28.38 22.33 -5.01
C GLN A 80 -27.35 22.63 -6.12
N LEU A 81 -26.79 21.58 -6.74
CA LEU A 81 -25.86 21.69 -7.87
C LEU A 81 -26.56 21.65 -9.25
N GLY A 82 -27.88 21.72 -9.31
CA GLY A 82 -28.67 21.79 -10.57
C GLY A 82 -29.08 20.43 -11.16
N GLY A 83 -28.89 19.34 -10.41
CA GLY A 83 -29.37 18.01 -10.79
C GLY A 83 -30.80 17.73 -10.32
N ARG A 84 -31.28 16.50 -10.53
CA ARG A 84 -32.55 16.03 -9.96
C ARG A 84 -32.34 15.54 -8.54
N ALA A 85 -33.24 15.91 -7.62
CA ALA A 85 -33.22 15.47 -6.23
C ALA A 85 -33.01 13.97 -6.12
N THR A 86 -31.91 13.56 -5.47
CA THR A 86 -31.48 12.16 -5.38
C THR A 86 -30.78 11.95 -4.04
N PRO A 87 -31.23 11.00 -3.20
CA PRO A 87 -30.54 10.68 -1.96
C PRO A 87 -29.10 10.25 -2.18
N ALA A 88 -28.20 10.64 -1.27
CA ALA A 88 -26.79 10.33 -1.39
C ALA A 88 -26.12 10.17 -0.02
N VAL A 89 -25.17 9.23 0.07
CA VAL A 89 -24.35 8.99 1.26
C VAL A 89 -22.94 8.63 0.81
N GLY A 90 -21.95 9.08 1.57
CA GLY A 90 -20.55 8.85 1.25
C GLY A 90 -19.64 9.25 2.39
N PHE A 91 -18.36 9.00 2.19
CA PHE A 91 -17.30 9.38 3.13
C PHE A 91 -16.02 9.68 2.39
N ALA A 92 -15.10 10.33 3.10
CA ALA A 92 -13.72 10.49 2.67
C ALA A 92 -12.79 10.02 3.81
N MET A 93 -11.59 9.61 3.43
CA MET A 93 -10.57 9.12 4.34
C MET A 93 -9.24 9.82 4.02
N GLY A 94 -8.53 10.24 5.06
CA GLY A 94 -7.19 10.80 4.91
C GLY A 94 -6.15 9.69 4.74
N LEU A 95 -5.61 9.51 3.54
CA LEU A 95 -4.62 8.46 3.26
C LEU A 95 -3.33 8.65 4.07
N GLU A 96 -2.88 9.88 4.27
CA GLU A 96 -1.72 10.20 5.11
C GLU A 96 -1.94 9.72 6.54
N ARG A 97 -3.14 9.95 7.09
CA ARG A 97 -3.50 9.49 8.45
C ARG A 97 -3.58 7.97 8.51
N LEU A 98 -4.14 7.34 7.48
CA LEU A 98 -4.23 5.88 7.41
C LEU A 98 -2.84 5.24 7.37
N VAL A 99 -1.93 5.75 6.53
CA VAL A 99 -0.55 5.25 6.44
C VAL A 99 0.15 5.37 7.79
N LEU A 100 0.06 6.53 8.45
CA LEU A 100 0.64 6.73 9.78
C LEU A 100 0.03 5.78 10.83
N LEU A 101 -1.29 5.56 10.80
CA LEU A 101 -1.96 4.63 11.71
C LEU A 101 -1.49 3.19 11.49
N VAL A 102 -1.44 2.74 10.23
CA VAL A 102 -1.00 1.39 9.88
C VAL A 102 0.44 1.17 10.32
N GLN A 103 1.35 2.12 10.08
CA GLN A 103 2.74 2.03 10.51
C GLN A 103 2.89 2.02 12.04
N ALA A 104 2.06 2.78 12.75
CA ALA A 104 2.10 2.84 14.21
C ALA A 104 1.58 1.55 14.88
N VAL A 105 0.54 0.94 14.33
CA VAL A 105 -0.09 -0.27 14.90
C VAL A 105 0.53 -1.56 14.37
N ASN A 106 1.07 -1.55 13.15
CA ASN A 106 1.69 -2.69 12.48
C ASN A 106 3.14 -2.36 12.10
N PRO A 107 4.09 -2.38 13.06
CA PRO A 107 5.48 -2.00 12.79
C PRO A 107 6.18 -2.91 11.77
N GLU A 108 5.66 -4.12 11.56
CA GLU A 108 6.19 -5.10 10.59
C GLU A 108 5.55 -4.96 9.20
N PHE A 109 4.66 -3.98 8.97
CA PHE A 109 4.11 -3.70 7.64
C PHE A 109 5.17 -3.04 6.75
N ILE A 110 6.04 -3.86 6.18
CA ILE A 110 7.18 -3.44 5.37
C ILE A 110 6.88 -3.77 3.90
N ALA A 111 7.07 -2.79 3.02
CA ALA A 111 6.95 -3.00 1.58
C ALA A 111 8.04 -3.96 1.08
N SER A 112 7.72 -4.81 0.11
CA SER A 112 8.71 -5.68 -0.51
C SER A 112 9.85 -4.86 -1.16
N PRO A 113 11.09 -5.35 -1.16
CA PRO A 113 12.21 -4.70 -1.83
C PRO A 113 11.90 -4.35 -3.28
N VAL A 114 12.50 -3.28 -3.82
CA VAL A 114 12.26 -2.86 -5.22
C VAL A 114 13.01 -3.73 -6.25
N VAL A 115 13.92 -4.58 -5.81
CA VAL A 115 14.67 -5.53 -6.65
C VAL A 115 14.69 -6.90 -5.96
N ASP A 116 14.40 -7.96 -6.71
CA ASP A 116 14.56 -9.35 -6.27
C ASP A 116 15.91 -9.92 -6.73
N ILE A 117 16.28 -9.63 -7.99
CA ILE A 117 17.47 -10.15 -8.66
C ILE A 117 18.33 -9.00 -9.18
N TYR A 118 19.62 -9.03 -8.87
CA TYR A 118 20.60 -8.09 -9.42
C TYR A 118 21.54 -8.78 -10.40
N LEU A 119 21.60 -8.32 -11.65
CA LEU A 119 22.49 -8.88 -12.66
C LEU A 119 23.81 -8.11 -12.68
N VAL A 120 24.83 -8.78 -12.19
CA VAL A 120 26.23 -8.36 -12.10
C VAL A 120 26.96 -8.79 -13.37
N ALA A 121 27.61 -7.85 -14.06
CA ALA A 121 28.34 -8.14 -15.30
C ALA A 121 29.66 -7.37 -15.36
N ALA A 122 30.75 -8.07 -15.65
CA ALA A 122 32.09 -7.47 -15.75
C ALA A 122 32.95 -8.18 -16.79
N GLY A 123 33.69 -7.40 -17.58
CA GLY A 123 34.51 -7.90 -18.68
C GLY A 123 34.07 -7.35 -20.04
N ALA A 124 34.89 -7.53 -21.06
CA ALA A 124 34.60 -7.11 -22.42
C ALA A 124 33.35 -7.80 -22.96
N GLN A 125 32.50 -7.07 -23.68
CA GLN A 125 31.28 -7.57 -24.33
C GLN A 125 30.21 -8.19 -23.40
N THR A 126 30.42 -8.21 -22.09
CA THR A 126 29.46 -8.79 -21.12
C THR A 126 28.15 -8.03 -21.01
N GLN A 127 28.13 -6.72 -21.29
CA GLN A 127 26.92 -5.90 -21.17
C GLN A 127 25.82 -6.32 -22.15
N SER A 128 26.16 -6.67 -23.40
CA SER A 128 25.16 -7.12 -24.38
C SER A 128 24.56 -8.47 -23.97
N ALA A 129 25.41 -9.40 -23.53
CA ALA A 129 24.98 -10.71 -23.02
C ALA A 129 24.11 -10.59 -21.76
N ALA A 130 24.50 -9.71 -20.83
CA ALA A 130 23.74 -9.41 -19.62
C ALA A 130 22.35 -8.84 -19.92
N MET A 131 22.24 -7.89 -20.84
CA MET A 131 20.94 -7.35 -21.25
C MET A 131 20.07 -8.41 -21.92
N THR A 132 20.64 -9.23 -22.80
CA THR A 132 19.91 -10.32 -23.48
C THR A 132 19.37 -11.34 -22.48
N LEU A 133 20.20 -11.76 -21.53
CA LEU A 133 19.80 -12.66 -20.45
C LEU A 133 18.71 -12.03 -19.57
N ALA A 134 18.85 -10.75 -19.22
CA ALA A 134 17.86 -10.03 -18.42
C ALA A 134 16.50 -9.95 -19.11
N GLU A 135 16.44 -9.59 -20.40
CA GLU A 135 15.17 -9.55 -21.15
C GLU A 135 14.50 -10.91 -21.20
N ARG A 136 15.26 -11.95 -21.55
CA ARG A 136 14.73 -13.32 -21.59
C ARG A 136 14.19 -13.75 -20.22
N LEU A 137 14.89 -13.42 -19.12
CA LEU A 137 14.42 -13.75 -17.78
C LEU A 137 13.17 -12.97 -17.38
N ARG A 138 12.98 -11.74 -17.85
CA ARG A 138 11.73 -11.00 -17.63
C ARG A 138 10.56 -11.67 -18.35
N ASP A 139 10.78 -12.17 -19.57
CA ASP A 139 9.76 -12.92 -20.32
C ASP A 139 9.41 -14.25 -19.62
N GLU A 140 10.41 -14.98 -19.14
CA GLU A 140 10.22 -16.28 -18.49
C GLU A 140 9.72 -16.17 -17.04
N MET A 141 9.93 -15.04 -16.36
CA MET A 141 9.61 -14.84 -14.94
C MET A 141 8.81 -13.54 -14.71
N PRO A 142 7.56 -13.47 -15.20
CA PRO A 142 6.71 -12.31 -14.96
C PRO A 142 6.48 -12.11 -13.45
N GLY A 143 6.64 -10.86 -13.00
CA GLY A 143 6.47 -10.47 -11.59
C GLY A 143 7.77 -10.38 -10.78
N VAL A 144 8.89 -10.92 -11.29
CA VAL A 144 10.20 -10.73 -10.66
C VAL A 144 10.81 -9.39 -11.04
N LYS A 145 11.31 -8.66 -10.04
CA LYS A 145 11.99 -7.37 -10.25
C LYS A 145 13.49 -7.61 -10.48
N LEU A 146 13.91 -7.64 -11.74
CA LEU A 146 15.32 -7.82 -12.14
C LEU A 146 15.95 -6.49 -12.56
N MET A 147 17.05 -6.11 -11.90
CA MET A 147 17.85 -4.93 -12.22
C MET A 147 19.21 -5.33 -12.81
N THR A 148 19.55 -4.78 -13.98
CA THR A 148 20.85 -4.98 -14.64
C THR A 148 21.84 -3.92 -14.22
N ASN A 149 23.06 -4.32 -13.83
CA ASN A 149 24.11 -3.36 -13.51
C ASN A 149 24.63 -2.66 -14.78
N HIS A 150 24.71 -1.33 -14.71
CA HIS A 150 25.32 -0.48 -15.72
C HIS A 150 26.44 0.40 -15.14
N GLY A 151 27.20 1.05 -16.02
CA GLY A 151 28.34 1.89 -15.64
C GLY A 151 29.54 1.11 -15.10
N GLY A 152 29.61 -0.19 -15.40
CA GLY A 152 30.71 -1.08 -15.00
C GLY A 152 30.91 -1.14 -13.47
N GLY A 153 32.17 -1.15 -13.07
CA GLY A 153 32.61 -1.35 -11.68
C GLY A 153 33.05 -2.79 -11.41
N ASN A 154 33.97 -2.97 -10.48
CA ASN A 154 34.38 -4.32 -10.07
C ASN A 154 33.25 -5.05 -9.34
N PHE A 155 33.33 -6.38 -9.28
CA PHE A 155 32.31 -7.23 -8.63
C PHE A 155 31.96 -6.76 -7.21
N LYS A 156 32.95 -6.37 -6.41
CA LYS A 156 32.74 -5.86 -5.05
C LYS A 156 31.78 -4.66 -5.03
N LYS A 157 31.95 -3.69 -5.93
CA LYS A 157 31.04 -2.53 -6.04
C LYS A 157 29.65 -2.93 -6.54
N GLN A 158 29.56 -3.90 -7.45
CA GLN A 158 28.27 -4.36 -7.98
C GLN A 158 27.48 -5.14 -6.94
N PHE A 159 28.11 -6.00 -6.14
CA PHE A 159 27.46 -6.68 -5.01
C PHE A 159 26.97 -5.68 -3.96
N ALA A 160 27.77 -4.67 -3.61
CA ALA A 160 27.31 -3.61 -2.71
C ALA A 160 26.10 -2.82 -3.27
N ARG A 161 25.95 -2.71 -4.60
CA ARG A 161 24.74 -2.15 -5.23
C ARG A 161 23.56 -3.11 -5.13
N ALA A 162 23.77 -4.42 -5.29
CA ALA A 162 22.74 -5.44 -5.12
C ALA A 162 22.16 -5.38 -3.69
N ASP A 163 23.03 -5.32 -2.68
CA ASP A 163 22.65 -5.19 -1.27
C ASP A 163 21.86 -3.90 -1.01
N LYS A 164 22.31 -2.77 -1.59
CA LYS A 164 21.62 -1.47 -1.47
C LYS A 164 20.17 -1.54 -1.95
N TRP A 165 19.89 -2.29 -3.01
CA TRP A 165 18.54 -2.42 -3.56
C TRP A 165 17.71 -3.53 -2.91
N GLY A 166 18.28 -4.26 -1.95
CA GLY A 166 17.62 -5.36 -1.25
C GLY A 166 17.42 -6.60 -2.12
N ALA A 167 18.25 -6.79 -3.14
CA ALA A 167 18.21 -8.00 -3.97
C ALA A 167 18.48 -9.23 -3.09
N ARG A 168 17.73 -10.31 -3.34
CA ARG A 168 17.94 -11.60 -2.66
C ARG A 168 18.97 -12.45 -3.40
N ILE A 169 19.02 -12.30 -4.72
CA ILE A 169 19.85 -13.10 -5.61
C ILE A 169 20.69 -12.17 -6.49
N ALA A 170 21.95 -12.55 -6.72
CA ALA A 170 22.76 -11.97 -7.77
C ALA A 170 23.02 -12.99 -8.89
N LEU A 171 22.84 -12.56 -10.13
CA LEU A 171 23.28 -13.28 -11.32
C LEU A 171 24.62 -12.70 -11.74
N VAL A 172 25.68 -13.51 -11.79
CA VAL A 172 27.03 -13.06 -12.13
C VAL A 172 27.41 -13.57 -13.51
N LEU A 173 27.72 -12.63 -14.40
CA LEU A 173 28.06 -12.87 -15.78
C LEU A 173 29.41 -12.21 -16.12
N GLY A 174 30.48 -13.00 -16.05
CA GLY A 174 31.82 -12.63 -16.53
C GLY A 174 32.07 -13.10 -17.96
N GLU A 175 33.30 -12.92 -18.42
CA GLU A 175 33.72 -13.37 -19.76
C GLU A 175 33.63 -14.90 -19.90
N SER A 176 34.01 -15.63 -18.85
CA SER A 176 33.92 -17.10 -18.81
C SER A 176 32.47 -17.57 -18.89
N GLU A 177 31.56 -16.99 -18.11
CA GLU A 177 30.14 -17.37 -18.15
C GLU A 177 29.49 -17.08 -19.51
N VAL A 178 29.91 -16.00 -20.17
CA VAL A 178 29.48 -15.71 -21.55
C VAL A 178 30.00 -16.76 -22.53
N ALA A 179 31.28 -17.14 -22.41
CA ALA A 179 31.89 -18.14 -23.29
C ALA A 179 31.29 -19.54 -23.10
N ASP A 180 30.97 -19.89 -21.86
CA ASP A 180 30.50 -21.22 -21.48
C ASP A 180 28.95 -21.36 -21.56
N GLY A 181 28.23 -20.28 -21.87
CA GLY A 181 26.76 -20.29 -21.90
C GLY A 181 26.13 -20.51 -20.53
N THR A 182 26.85 -20.17 -19.47
CA THR A 182 26.42 -20.33 -18.06
C THR A 182 26.14 -18.97 -17.43
N VAL A 183 25.64 -19.00 -16.20
CA VAL A 183 25.54 -17.85 -15.29
C VAL A 183 25.71 -18.35 -13.87
N VAL A 184 26.45 -17.62 -13.05
CA VAL A 184 26.56 -17.96 -11.63
C VAL A 184 25.39 -17.34 -10.89
N VAL A 185 24.58 -18.18 -10.24
CA VAL A 185 23.50 -17.76 -9.36
C VAL A 185 24.05 -17.73 -7.94
N LYS A 186 24.07 -16.55 -7.34
CA LYS A 186 24.55 -16.34 -5.97
C LYS A 186 23.40 -15.90 -5.07
N ASP A 187 23.17 -16.64 -3.99
CA ASP A 187 22.29 -16.21 -2.89
C ASP A 187 23.04 -15.16 -2.06
N LEU A 188 22.47 -13.95 -1.98
CA LEU A 188 23.10 -12.83 -1.27
C LEU A 188 22.95 -12.94 0.25
N ARG A 189 22.04 -13.80 0.75
CA ARG A 189 21.83 -14.05 2.18
C ARG A 189 22.77 -15.13 2.71
N SER A 190 22.87 -16.26 2.01
CA SER A 190 23.73 -17.38 2.44
C SER A 190 25.18 -17.23 1.94
N GLY A 191 25.37 -16.52 0.83
CA GLY A 191 26.66 -16.42 0.14
C GLY A 191 26.98 -17.61 -0.78
N GLU A 192 26.13 -18.65 -0.79
CA GLU A 192 26.27 -19.81 -1.66
C GLU A 192 26.12 -19.39 -3.13
N GLN A 193 26.91 -20.03 -4.00
CA GLN A 193 26.88 -19.74 -5.43
C GLN A 193 27.00 -21.03 -6.24
N THR A 194 26.23 -21.11 -7.32
CA THR A 194 26.23 -22.25 -8.23
C THR A 194 26.24 -21.77 -9.67
N ALA A 195 27.04 -22.41 -10.52
CA ALA A 195 27.01 -22.17 -11.95
C ALA A 195 25.86 -22.96 -12.57
N VAL A 196 25.00 -22.29 -13.33
CA VAL A 196 23.83 -22.89 -13.98
C VAL A 196 23.87 -22.55 -15.46
N ALA A 197 23.46 -23.50 -16.32
CA ALA A 197 23.26 -23.22 -17.74
C ALA A 197 22.21 -22.11 -17.89
N GLN A 198 22.44 -21.16 -18.80
CA GLN A 198 21.53 -20.03 -18.97
C GLN A 198 20.11 -20.53 -19.24
N ASP A 199 19.90 -21.58 -20.04
CA ASP A 199 18.56 -22.09 -20.37
C ASP A 199 17.80 -22.70 -19.18
N SER A 200 18.49 -23.04 -18.10
CA SER A 200 17.89 -23.60 -16.88
C SER A 200 17.80 -22.58 -15.75
N VAL A 201 18.33 -21.36 -15.93
CA VAL A 201 18.44 -20.40 -14.83
C VAL A 201 17.08 -19.93 -14.32
N ALA A 202 16.09 -19.75 -15.20
CA ALA A 202 14.75 -19.35 -14.77
C ALA A 202 14.10 -20.41 -13.86
N ALA A 203 14.22 -21.69 -14.21
CA ALA A 203 13.72 -22.78 -13.37
C ALA A 203 14.43 -22.82 -12.01
N HIS A 204 15.75 -22.62 -12.00
CA HIS A 204 16.52 -22.55 -10.76
C HIS A 204 16.11 -21.35 -9.88
N LEU A 205 15.90 -20.18 -10.48
CA LEU A 205 15.47 -18.97 -9.77
C LEU A 205 14.05 -19.09 -9.18
N ARG A 206 13.12 -19.78 -9.86
CA ARG A 206 11.79 -20.07 -9.30
C ARG A 206 11.88 -20.85 -8.00
N THR A 207 12.76 -21.84 -7.93
CA THR A 207 12.97 -22.62 -6.70
C THR A 207 13.52 -21.78 -5.54
N LEU A 208 14.41 -20.82 -5.83
CA LEU A 208 15.02 -19.96 -4.82
C LEU A 208 14.10 -18.81 -4.35
N LEU A 209 13.26 -18.28 -5.25
CA LEU A 209 12.40 -17.15 -4.95
C LEU A 209 11.04 -17.55 -4.36
N GLY A 210 10.61 -18.80 -4.56
CA GLY A 210 9.31 -19.33 -4.14
C GLY A 210 8.18 -18.71 -4.94
#